data_AF-V9IHX6-F1
#
_entry.id   AF-V9IHX6-F1
#
_cell.length_a   1.000
_cell.length_b   1.000
_cell.length_c   1.000
_cell.angle_alpha   90.00
_cell.angle_beta   90.00
_cell.angle_gamma   90.00
#
_symmetry.space_group_name_H-M   'P 1'
#
loop_
_entity.id
_entity.type
_entity.pdbx_description
1 polymer ?
#
loop_
_entity_poly.entity_id
_entity_poly.type
_entity_poly.pdbx_seq_one_letter_code
_entity_poly.pdbx_strand_id
1 'polypeptide(L)'
;MTLDNSWHVIKTAAAENKHELVLSGPAISELIQKRGFDKSLFNLEHLNYLNITQTCLHEVSEEIEKLQNLTTLVLHSNEISKIPSTIGKLEKLKVLDCSRNKLTSLPDEIGKLPQLTTMNFSSNFLKSLPTQIDNVKLTVLDLSNNQFEDFPDVCYTELVHLSEIYVMGNQIKKFLQL
;
A
#
# COMPACT_ATOMS: atom_id res chain seq x y z
N MET A 1 0.26 -25.52 -22.74
CA MET A 1 -0.90 -24.96 -22.02
C MET A 1 -0.87 -23.46 -22.23
N THR A 2 -1.81 -22.92 -22.98
CA THR A 2 -1.93 -21.47 -23.19
C THR A 2 -2.28 -20.83 -21.86
N LEU A 3 -1.38 -20.03 -21.28
CA LEU A 3 -1.76 -19.13 -20.20
C LEU A 3 -2.98 -18.34 -20.69
N ASP A 4 -4.07 -18.39 -19.92
CA ASP A 4 -5.28 -17.65 -20.21
C ASP A 4 -4.92 -16.16 -20.35
N ASN A 5 -5.05 -15.69 -21.59
CA ASN A 5 -4.56 -14.41 -22.09
C ASN A 5 -5.43 -13.21 -21.68
N SER A 6 -6.38 -13.38 -20.76
CA SER A 6 -7.59 -12.54 -20.78
C SER A 6 -7.85 -11.71 -19.53
N TRP A 7 -6.94 -11.65 -18.54
CA TRP A 7 -7.25 -11.07 -17.23
C TRP A 7 -8.59 -11.59 -16.70
N HIS A 8 -8.82 -12.90 -16.89
CA HIS A 8 -10.11 -13.55 -16.64
C HIS A 8 -10.62 -13.27 -15.23
N VAL A 9 -9.72 -13.25 -14.24
CA VAL A 9 -10.04 -12.93 -12.86
C VAL A 9 -10.69 -11.55 -12.70
N ILE A 10 -10.24 -10.52 -13.44
CA ILE A 10 -10.84 -9.17 -13.42
C ILE A 10 -12.21 -9.20 -14.10
N LYS A 11 -12.32 -9.87 -15.25
CA LYS A 11 -13.59 -10.00 -15.99
C LYS A 11 -14.65 -10.74 -15.19
N THR A 12 -14.28 -11.81 -14.52
CA THR A 12 -15.15 -12.58 -13.65
C THR A 12 -15.54 -11.77 -12.42
N ALA A 13 -14.61 -11.03 -11.81
CA ALA A 13 -14.95 -10.12 -10.72
C ALA A 13 -15.94 -9.02 -11.15
N ALA A 14 -15.81 -8.48 -12.37
CA ALA A 14 -16.76 -7.54 -12.94
C ALA A 14 -18.15 -8.19 -13.15
N ALA A 15 -18.19 -9.36 -13.79
CA ALA A 15 -19.44 -10.06 -14.11
C ALA A 15 -20.21 -10.49 -12.86
N GLU A 16 -19.50 -10.86 -11.79
CA GLU A 16 -20.06 -11.30 -10.52
C GLU A 16 -20.24 -10.16 -9.51
N ASN A 17 -19.91 -8.91 -9.89
CA ASN A 17 -19.96 -7.73 -9.02
C ASN A 17 -19.25 -7.95 -7.67
N LYS A 18 -18.01 -8.46 -7.71
CA LYS A 18 -17.26 -8.79 -6.49
C LYS A 18 -16.85 -7.53 -5.73
N HIS A 19 -16.85 -7.68 -4.41
CA HIS A 19 -16.28 -6.69 -3.48
C HIS A 19 -14.82 -6.96 -3.13
N GLU A 20 -14.28 -8.11 -3.56
CA GLU A 20 -12.92 -8.53 -3.26
C GLU A 20 -12.25 -9.04 -4.53
N LEU A 21 -10.97 -8.68 -4.70
CA LEU A 21 -10.15 -9.18 -5.79
C LEU A 21 -8.75 -9.52 -5.28
N VAL A 22 -8.27 -10.71 -5.66
CA VAL A 22 -6.91 -11.18 -5.39
C VAL A 22 -6.22 -11.45 -6.71
N LEU A 23 -5.07 -10.81 -6.91
CA LEU A 23 -4.20 -10.90 -8.08
C LEU A 23 -2.81 -11.33 -7.59
N SER A 24 -2.54 -12.64 -7.60
CA SER A 24 -1.28 -13.17 -7.07
C SER A 24 -0.72 -14.32 -7.88
N GLY A 25 0.58 -14.58 -7.69
CA GLY A 25 1.25 -15.75 -8.21
C GLY A 25 1.82 -15.60 -9.62
N PRO A 26 2.49 -16.64 -10.12
CA PRO A 26 3.36 -16.55 -11.29
C PRO A 26 2.62 -16.18 -12.58
N ALA A 27 1.39 -16.66 -12.77
CA ALA A 27 0.60 -16.35 -13.97
C ALA A 27 0.23 -14.86 -14.04
N ILE A 28 -0.20 -14.27 -12.91
CA ILE A 28 -0.49 -12.82 -12.83
C ILE A 28 0.79 -12.02 -12.99
N SER A 29 1.88 -12.45 -12.35
CA SER A 29 3.19 -11.80 -12.51
C SER A 29 3.64 -11.79 -13.97
N GLU A 30 3.48 -12.91 -14.69
CA GLU A 30 3.83 -13.00 -16.11
C GLU A 30 2.96 -12.07 -16.98
N LEU A 31 1.66 -11.95 -16.66
CA LEU A 31 0.77 -11.02 -17.35
C LEU A 31 1.19 -9.55 -17.13
N ILE A 32 1.47 -9.16 -15.89
CA ILE A 32 1.95 -7.81 -15.54
C ILE A 32 3.28 -7.54 -16.25
N GLN A 33 4.22 -8.48 -16.22
CA GLN A 33 5.52 -8.32 -16.87
C GLN A 33 5.40 -8.12 -18.38
N LYS A 34 4.52 -8.88 -19.04
CA LYS A 34 4.40 -8.86 -20.50
C LYS A 34 3.57 -7.71 -21.04
N ARG A 35 2.56 -7.26 -20.29
CA ARG A 35 1.51 -6.36 -20.83
C ARG A 35 1.25 -5.13 -19.97
N GLY A 36 1.87 -5.04 -18.80
CA GLY A 36 1.48 -4.09 -17.78
C GLY A 36 0.13 -4.44 -17.17
N PHE A 37 -0.37 -3.51 -16.36
CA PHE A 37 -1.58 -3.69 -15.57
C PHE A 37 -2.85 -3.45 -16.40
N ASP A 38 -3.87 -4.31 -16.27
CA ASP A 38 -5.15 -4.10 -16.97
C ASP A 38 -5.96 -2.99 -16.31
N LYS A 39 -6.19 -1.92 -17.06
CA LYS A 39 -6.92 -0.74 -16.59
C LYS A 39 -8.38 -1.02 -16.26
N SER A 40 -8.97 -2.11 -16.78
CA SER A 40 -10.34 -2.50 -16.43
C SER A 40 -10.52 -2.85 -14.95
N LEU A 41 -9.43 -3.12 -14.21
CA LEU A 41 -9.49 -3.21 -12.75
C LEU A 41 -10.16 -1.97 -12.14
N PHE A 42 -9.79 -0.79 -12.62
CA PHE A 42 -10.21 0.47 -12.00
C PHE A 42 -11.67 0.82 -12.30
N ASN A 43 -12.37 -0.02 -13.07
CA ASN A 43 -13.83 0.05 -13.26
C ASN A 43 -14.60 -0.80 -12.22
N LEU A 44 -13.91 -1.55 -11.36
CA LEU A 44 -14.54 -2.34 -10.30
C LEU A 44 -14.84 -1.46 -9.08
N GLU A 45 -15.72 -0.48 -9.28
CA GLU A 45 -16.02 0.59 -8.31
C GLU A 45 -16.55 0.07 -6.96
N HIS A 46 -17.07 -1.16 -6.92
CA HIS A 46 -17.60 -1.80 -5.71
C HIS A 46 -16.55 -2.56 -4.88
N LEU A 47 -15.28 -2.59 -5.30
CA LEU A 47 -14.22 -3.24 -4.54
C LEU A 47 -13.99 -2.57 -3.19
N ASN A 48 -14.04 -3.39 -2.15
CA ASN A 48 -13.69 -3.03 -0.77
C ASN A 48 -12.32 -3.60 -0.39
N TYR A 49 -11.89 -4.69 -1.02
CA TYR A 49 -10.62 -5.37 -0.78
C TYR A 49 -9.90 -5.65 -2.09
N LEU A 50 -8.65 -5.21 -2.18
CA LEU A 50 -7.78 -5.48 -3.31
C LEU A 50 -6.45 -5.99 -2.80
N ASN A 51 -6.08 -7.20 -3.21
CA ASN A 51 -4.80 -7.81 -2.93
C ASN A 51 -4.07 -8.06 -4.25
N ILE A 52 -2.88 -7.47 -4.41
CA ILE A 52 -1.99 -7.71 -5.54
C ILE A 52 -0.63 -8.06 -4.95
N THR A 53 -0.33 -9.34 -4.80
CA THR A 53 0.83 -9.81 -4.03
C THR A 53 1.64 -10.85 -4.79
N GLN A 54 2.94 -10.91 -4.52
CA GLN A 54 3.85 -11.84 -5.20
C GLN A 54 3.79 -11.69 -6.73
N THR A 55 3.79 -10.43 -7.19
CA THR A 55 3.88 -10.09 -8.61
C THR A 55 5.10 -9.20 -8.85
N CYS A 56 5.44 -8.92 -10.10
CA CYS A 56 6.51 -7.98 -10.47
C CYS A 56 6.00 -6.53 -10.60
N LEU A 57 5.01 -6.12 -9.82
CA LEU A 57 4.45 -4.76 -9.93
C LEU A 57 5.49 -3.72 -9.50
N HIS A 58 5.84 -2.79 -10.38
CA HIS A 58 6.89 -1.77 -10.15
C HIS A 58 6.36 -0.43 -9.64
N GLU A 59 5.08 -0.13 -9.89
CA GLU A 59 4.42 1.09 -9.46
C GLU A 59 2.92 0.86 -9.31
N VAL A 60 2.29 1.64 -8.44
CA VAL A 60 0.82 1.68 -8.32
C VAL A 60 0.30 2.74 -9.30
N SER A 61 -0.69 2.38 -10.12
CA SER A 61 -1.28 3.31 -11.10
C SER A 61 -2.03 4.44 -10.39
N GLU A 62 -1.96 5.65 -10.96
CA GLU A 62 -2.74 6.80 -10.48
C GLU A 62 -4.25 6.54 -10.51
N GLU A 63 -4.73 5.65 -11.40
CA GLU A 63 -6.13 5.25 -11.53
C GLU A 63 -6.66 4.49 -10.30
N ILE A 64 -5.81 4.15 -9.32
CA ILE A 64 -6.24 3.60 -8.04
C ILE A 64 -7.30 4.48 -7.38
N GLU A 65 -7.26 5.79 -7.61
CA GLU A 65 -8.27 6.73 -7.11
C GLU A 65 -9.71 6.39 -7.53
N LYS A 66 -9.93 5.62 -8.60
CA LYS A 66 -11.29 5.24 -9.01
C LYS A 66 -11.92 4.22 -8.07
N LEU A 67 -11.12 3.49 -7.28
CA LEU A 67 -11.61 2.50 -6.32
C LEU A 67 -12.07 3.16 -5.01
N GLN A 68 -13.06 4.05 -5.10
CA GLN A 68 -13.54 4.90 -4.02
C GLN A 68 -14.16 4.13 -2.83
N ASN A 69 -14.49 2.85 -3.01
CA ASN A 69 -14.99 1.98 -1.95
C ASN A 69 -13.90 1.17 -1.22
N LEU A 70 -12.65 1.28 -1.66
CA LEU A 70 -11.58 0.44 -1.15
C LEU A 70 -11.30 0.73 0.33
N THR A 71 -11.40 -0.32 1.14
CA THR A 71 -11.12 -0.29 2.58
C THR A 71 -9.80 -0.96 2.92
N THR A 72 -9.36 -1.92 2.10
CA THR A 72 -8.12 -2.67 2.31
C THR A 72 -7.37 -2.80 1.00
N LEU A 73 -6.12 -2.36 1.00
CA LEU A 73 -5.19 -2.49 -0.11
C LEU A 73 -3.94 -3.24 0.34
N VAL A 74 -3.72 -4.43 -0.22
CA VAL A 74 -2.58 -5.30 0.08
C VAL A 74 -1.71 -5.43 -1.16
N LEU A 75 -0.48 -4.94 -1.07
CA LEU A 75 0.49 -4.83 -2.15
C LEU A 75 1.86 -5.43 -1.75
N HIS A 76 1.89 -6.28 -0.73
CA HIS A 76 3.15 -6.81 -0.24
C HIS A 76 3.87 -7.72 -1.24
N SER A 77 5.20 -7.81 -1.12
CA SER A 77 6.04 -8.70 -1.94
C SER A 77 5.89 -8.43 -3.44
N ASN A 78 6.08 -7.17 -3.83
CA ASN A 78 6.23 -6.75 -5.23
C ASN A 78 7.57 -6.01 -5.42
N GLU A 79 7.69 -5.23 -6.49
CA GLU A 79 8.86 -4.41 -6.80
C GLU A 79 8.53 -2.91 -6.80
N ILE A 80 7.51 -2.51 -6.02
CA ILE A 80 6.96 -1.16 -6.05
C ILE A 80 8.00 -0.17 -5.54
N SER A 81 8.37 0.80 -6.38
CA SER A 81 9.28 1.87 -6.00
C SER A 81 8.57 3.20 -5.70
N LYS A 82 7.31 3.34 -6.12
CA LYS A 82 6.50 4.55 -5.94
C LYS A 82 5.02 4.24 -5.69
N ILE A 83 4.45 4.94 -4.71
CA ILE A 83 3.00 5.06 -4.51
C ILE A 83 2.58 6.45 -5.05
N PRO A 84 1.52 6.56 -5.88
CA PRO A 84 1.06 7.84 -6.41
C PRO A 84 0.38 8.68 -5.32
N SER A 85 0.43 10.00 -5.44
CA SER A 85 -0.29 10.93 -4.55
C SER A 85 -1.81 10.72 -4.58
N THR A 86 -2.34 10.19 -5.69
CA THR A 86 -3.77 9.88 -5.84
C THR A 86 -4.27 8.81 -4.86
N ILE A 87 -3.37 8.10 -4.16
CA ILE A 87 -3.74 7.24 -3.02
C ILE A 87 -4.52 8.01 -1.95
N GLY A 88 -4.26 9.32 -1.78
CA GLY A 88 -4.99 10.18 -0.84
C GLY A 88 -6.48 10.34 -1.13
N LYS A 89 -6.93 9.98 -2.34
CA LYS A 89 -8.35 10.02 -2.72
C LYS A 89 -9.14 8.79 -2.25
N LEU A 90 -8.48 7.80 -1.63
CA LEU A 90 -9.14 6.61 -1.08
C LEU A 90 -9.66 6.88 0.33
N GLU A 91 -10.67 7.74 0.45
CA GLU A 91 -11.17 8.25 1.75
C GLU A 91 -11.66 7.16 2.72
N LYS A 92 -11.99 5.97 2.21
CA LYS A 92 -12.44 4.81 2.99
C LYS A 92 -11.34 3.82 3.37
N LEU A 93 -10.10 4.04 2.91
CA LEU A 93 -8.99 3.11 3.14
C LEU A 93 -8.65 3.05 4.63
N LYS A 94 -8.67 1.83 5.18
CA LYS A 94 -8.41 1.51 6.59
C LYS A 94 -7.11 0.76 6.79
N VAL A 95 -6.71 -0.04 5.80
CA VAL A 95 -5.52 -0.89 5.84
C VAL A 95 -4.74 -0.72 4.54
N LEU A 96 -3.46 -0.37 4.66
CA LEU A 96 -2.51 -0.32 3.56
C LEU A 96 -1.27 -1.15 3.92
N ASP A 97 -1.06 -2.24 3.18
CA ASP A 97 0.14 -3.07 3.31
C ASP A 97 0.96 -2.99 2.02
N CYS A 98 2.10 -2.32 2.07
CA CYS A 98 3.08 -2.26 1.00
C CYS A 98 4.43 -2.86 1.45
N SER A 99 4.42 -3.80 2.40
CA SER A 99 5.64 -4.42 2.91
C SER A 99 6.39 -5.21 1.84
N ARG A 100 7.71 -5.41 2.01
CA ARG A 100 8.55 -6.16 1.06
C ARG A 100 8.46 -5.61 -0.36
N ASN A 101 8.75 -4.33 -0.52
CA ASN A 101 8.80 -3.62 -1.79
C ASN A 101 10.13 -2.88 -1.94
N LYS A 102 10.21 -1.93 -2.88
CA LYS A 102 11.40 -1.11 -3.15
C LYS A 102 11.16 0.38 -2.87
N LEU A 103 10.25 0.70 -1.96
CA LEU A 103 9.87 2.09 -1.66
C LEU A 103 11.05 2.84 -1.01
N THR A 104 11.38 4.00 -1.55
CA THR A 104 12.39 4.92 -1.00
C THR A 104 11.78 6.17 -0.38
N SER A 105 10.54 6.50 -0.76
CA SER A 105 9.73 7.57 -0.17
C SER A 105 8.24 7.20 -0.22
N LEU A 106 7.44 7.98 0.52
CA LEU A 106 5.98 7.93 0.51
C LEU A 106 5.44 9.30 0.10
N PRO A 107 4.31 9.38 -0.63
CA PRO A 107 3.64 10.65 -0.88
C PRO A 107 3.01 11.22 0.40
N ASP A 108 2.98 12.54 0.53
CA ASP A 108 2.43 13.24 1.70
C ASP A 108 0.95 12.92 1.93
N GLU A 109 0.23 12.62 0.85
CA GLU A 109 -1.19 12.30 0.87
C GLU A 109 -1.54 11.04 1.69
N ILE A 110 -0.60 10.09 1.87
CA ILE A 110 -0.83 8.93 2.76
C ILE A 110 -1.07 9.38 4.20
N GLY A 111 -0.37 10.43 4.65
CA GLY A 111 -0.52 11.01 5.98
C GLY A 111 -1.87 11.69 6.22
N LYS A 112 -2.67 11.91 5.16
CA LYS A 112 -3.96 12.63 5.20
C LYS A 112 -5.18 11.73 5.07
N LEU A 113 -4.99 10.41 4.95
CA LEU A 113 -6.10 9.47 4.79
C LEU A 113 -6.92 9.36 6.09
N PRO A 114 -8.20 9.77 6.10
CA PRO A 114 -8.94 10.05 7.33
C PRO A 114 -9.44 8.80 8.08
N GLN A 115 -9.37 7.63 7.45
CA GLN A 115 -9.84 6.35 8.00
C GLN A 115 -8.72 5.32 8.15
N LEU A 116 -7.48 5.67 7.81
CA LEU A 116 -6.39 4.71 7.74
C LEU A 116 -5.90 4.38 9.17
N THR A 117 -6.04 3.10 9.55
CA THR A 117 -5.74 2.62 10.91
C THR A 117 -4.48 1.78 10.97
N THR A 118 -4.14 1.12 9.86
CA THR A 118 -2.98 0.22 9.77
C THR A 118 -2.17 0.54 8.54
N MET A 119 -0.89 0.83 8.74
CA MET A 119 0.12 1.00 7.71
C MET A 119 1.24 -0.01 7.92
N ASN A 120 1.48 -0.87 6.94
CA ASN A 120 2.64 -1.75 6.92
C ASN A 120 3.55 -1.41 5.75
N PHE A 121 4.71 -0.83 6.05
CA PHE A 121 5.77 -0.49 5.10
C PHE A 121 7.08 -1.21 5.43
N SER A 122 7.01 -2.29 6.21
CA SER A 122 8.20 -3.06 6.58
C SER A 122 8.95 -3.62 5.36
N SER A 123 10.25 -3.84 5.49
CA SER A 123 11.09 -4.40 4.43
C SER A 123 11.04 -3.56 3.14
N ASN A 124 11.33 -2.27 3.27
CA ASN A 124 11.51 -1.32 2.16
C ASN A 124 12.85 -0.59 2.32
N PHE A 125 13.04 0.51 1.61
CA PHE A 125 14.23 1.37 1.66
C PHE A 125 13.91 2.78 2.15
N LEU A 126 12.87 2.93 2.99
CA LEU A 126 12.44 4.22 3.51
C LEU A 126 13.46 4.78 4.50
N LYS A 127 13.72 6.09 4.41
CA LYS A 127 14.60 6.82 5.33
C LYS A 127 13.85 7.79 6.25
N SER A 128 12.65 8.17 5.84
CA SER A 128 11.78 9.11 6.54
C SER A 128 10.32 8.79 6.23
N LEU A 129 9.43 9.35 7.04
CA LEU A 129 8.01 9.47 6.71
C LEU A 129 7.74 10.83 6.04
N PRO A 130 6.55 11.04 5.46
CA PRO A 130 6.07 12.38 5.11
C PRO A 130 6.18 13.35 6.29
N THR A 131 6.40 14.63 5.99
CA THR A 131 6.60 15.68 7.01
C THR A 131 5.34 15.99 7.82
N GLN A 132 4.17 15.54 7.37
CA GLN A 132 2.90 15.70 8.05
C GLN A 132 2.14 14.37 8.03
N ILE A 133 1.83 13.85 9.22
CA ILE A 133 0.89 12.77 9.41
C ILE A 133 -0.28 13.35 10.22
N ASP A 134 -1.26 13.89 9.51
CA ASP A 134 -2.50 14.44 10.09
C ASP A 134 -3.53 13.34 10.41
N ASN A 135 -3.19 12.08 10.12
CA ASN A 135 -4.06 10.95 10.34
C ASN A 135 -4.14 10.56 11.82
N VAL A 136 -5.10 11.16 12.52
CA VAL A 136 -5.38 10.90 13.93
C VAL A 136 -5.81 9.45 14.23
N LYS A 137 -6.25 8.66 13.25
CA LYS A 137 -6.80 7.31 13.48
C LYS A 137 -5.78 6.19 13.38
N LEU A 138 -4.54 6.48 13.04
CA LEU A 138 -3.51 5.47 12.88
C LEU A 138 -3.24 4.77 14.22
N THR A 139 -3.45 3.45 14.28
CA THR A 139 -3.23 2.63 15.47
C THR A 139 -1.98 1.77 15.35
N VAL A 140 -1.67 1.31 14.14
CA VAL A 140 -0.53 0.41 13.86
C VAL A 140 0.30 0.96 12.72
N LEU A 141 1.60 1.12 12.97
CA LEU A 141 2.60 1.52 11.98
C LEU A 141 3.81 0.59 12.03
N ASP A 142 4.01 -0.22 10.98
CA ASP A 142 5.19 -1.06 10.84
C ASP A 142 6.16 -0.49 9.81
N LEU A 143 7.33 -0.08 10.29
CA LEU A 143 8.47 0.44 9.53
C LEU A 143 9.70 -0.44 9.70
N SER A 144 9.55 -1.66 10.20
CA SER A 144 10.66 -2.57 10.45
C SER A 144 11.45 -2.86 9.16
N ASN A 145 12.76 -3.07 9.26
CA ASN A 145 13.63 -3.41 8.14
C ASN A 145 13.59 -2.35 7.03
N ASN A 146 13.81 -1.08 7.39
CA ASN A 146 13.98 0.04 6.49
C ASN A 146 15.37 0.68 6.69
N GLN A 147 15.55 1.94 6.30
CA GLN A 147 16.80 2.69 6.37
C GLN A 147 16.71 3.94 7.27
N PHE A 148 15.82 3.93 8.27
CA PHE A 148 15.72 5.04 9.21
C PHE A 148 16.99 5.13 10.07
N GLU A 149 17.62 6.30 10.12
CA GLU A 149 18.79 6.58 10.97
C GLU A 149 18.43 7.22 12.32
N ASP A 150 17.26 7.86 12.37
CA ASP A 150 16.65 8.44 13.55
C ASP A 150 15.28 7.79 13.79
N PHE A 151 14.78 7.85 15.02
CA PHE A 151 13.42 7.42 15.30
C PHE A 151 12.44 8.25 14.45
N PRO A 152 11.49 7.63 13.73
CA PRO A 152 10.58 8.36 12.85
C PRO A 152 9.81 9.42 13.65
N ASP A 153 9.70 10.63 13.10
CA ASP A 153 8.95 11.70 13.73
C ASP A 153 7.45 11.41 13.66
N VAL A 154 6.98 10.67 14.65
CA VAL A 154 5.57 10.32 14.89
C VAL A 154 5.07 10.96 16.20
N CYS A 155 5.86 11.84 16.80
CA CYS A 155 5.60 12.48 18.09
C CYS A 155 4.76 13.77 17.92
N TYR A 156 3.79 13.75 17.02
CA TYR A 156 2.83 14.85 16.89
C TYR A 156 1.70 14.66 17.90
N THR A 157 1.20 15.76 18.49
CA THR A 157 0.10 15.78 19.47
C THR A 157 -1.17 15.08 18.98
N GLU A 158 -1.29 14.91 17.66
CA GLU A 158 -2.48 14.40 16.98
C GLU A 158 -2.52 12.88 16.80
N LEU A 159 -1.38 12.16 16.93
CA LEU A 159 -1.34 10.69 16.83
C LEU A 159 -1.71 10.00 18.15
N VAL A 160 -2.77 10.48 18.80
CA VAL A 160 -3.23 9.99 20.12
C VAL A 160 -3.67 8.54 20.13
N HIS A 161 -3.97 7.96 18.97
CA HIS A 161 -4.43 6.59 18.81
C HIS A 161 -3.33 5.59 18.44
N LEU A 162 -2.11 6.05 18.16
CA LEU A 162 -1.01 5.16 17.79
C LEU A 162 -0.60 4.30 18.99
N SER A 163 -0.93 3.01 18.94
CA SER A 163 -0.66 2.05 20.01
C SER A 163 0.52 1.13 19.71
N GLU A 164 0.79 0.88 18.42
CA GLU A 164 1.82 -0.04 17.99
C GLU A 164 2.70 0.60 16.91
N ILE A 165 3.99 0.73 17.21
CA ILE A 165 5.00 1.15 16.25
C ILE A 165 6.16 0.15 16.23
N TYR A 166 6.48 -0.35 15.05
CA TYR A 166 7.55 -1.32 14.84
C TYR A 166 8.66 -0.69 13.99
N VAL A 167 9.85 -0.60 14.54
CA VAL A 167 11.03 0.02 13.88
C VAL A 167 12.27 -0.88 13.88
N MET A 168 12.09 -2.16 14.20
CA MET A 168 13.20 -3.12 14.31
C MET A 168 13.89 -3.31 12.96
N GLY A 169 15.22 -3.52 12.95
CA GLY A 169 15.97 -3.69 11.70
C GLY A 169 16.21 -2.40 10.91
N ASN A 170 16.02 -1.23 11.53
CA ASN A 170 16.50 0.06 11.02
C ASN A 170 17.92 0.38 11.54
N GLN A 171 18.46 1.54 11.15
CA GLN A 171 19.79 2.03 11.54
C GLN A 171 19.69 3.12 12.61
N ILE A 172 18.67 3.04 13.48
CA ILE A 172 18.35 4.07 14.47
C ILE A 172 19.48 4.16 15.50
N LYS A 173 20.23 5.26 15.47
CA LYS A 173 21.40 5.49 16.36
C LYS A 173 21.02 6.20 17.66
N LYS A 174 19.93 6.96 17.64
CA LYS A 174 19.42 7.71 18.80
C LYS A 174 17.95 7.40 18.97
N PHE A 175 17.61 6.80 20.10
CA PHE A 175 16.27 6.93 20.63
C PHE A 175 16.15 8.33 21.21
N LEU A 176 15.06 9.04 20.92
CA LEU A 176 14.75 10.29 21.61
C LEU A 176 14.85 10.02 23.12
N GLN A 177 15.74 10.75 23.81
CA GLN A 177 15.71 10.79 25.27
C GLN A 177 14.41 11.51 25.62
N LEU A 178 13.43 10.73 26.12
CA LEU A 178 12.20 11.26 26.71
C LEU A 178 12.52 12.08 27.97
#